data_AF-A0A924S8N7-F1
#
_entry.id   AF-A0A924S8N7-F1
#
_cell.length_a   1.000
_cell.length_b   1.000
_cell.length_c   1.000
_cell.angle_alpha   90.00
_cell.angle_beta   90.00
_cell.angle_gamma   90.00
#
_symmetry.space_group_name_H-M   'P 1'
#
loop_
_entity.id
_entity.type
_entity.pdbx_description
1 polymer ?
#
loop_
_entity_poly.entity_id
_entity_poly.type
_entity_poly.pdbx_seq_one_letter_code
_entity_poly.pdbx_strand_id
1 'polypeptide(L)'
;MKLPVDSDAALAGLITLLAGQGIVAALSDPETPAPAASAAADVTLTLAVDGSHHLLPVEVKRRWSKDLDLRLDQLGMTRNRPPLLLLLPRIEASRRAWLRERGINYADMTGALSLRLPGVRIELDGASTRQWGASIPVERHVNPFAKKASLVLRRFFETPHVPQSVTALARDTGIAIGWAWDVSEELFERGYIAGTGDDLHLADVASALVQWSAAYTWKKSRRRTFIVPFTQRELERRLAETWQTTAMPWALTLLSGAQCRIGHVMHENTTSVYALPDSPADLTTALASVHATEVQGPVPETHALCVLEPWYGRAAFIGKRSIDALPVVSDLQLFLDLVHYPVRGAEAAVHLLRSRIAPDLSMTADDVARVERSIG
;
A
#
# COMPACT_ATOMS: atom_id res chain seq x y z
N MET A 1 19.81 -3.22 1.16
CA MET A 1 18.95 -4.39 1.46
C MET A 1 19.65 -5.62 0.90
N LYS A 2 20.15 -6.53 1.73
CA LYS A 2 20.78 -7.78 1.22
C LYS A 2 19.70 -8.62 0.55
N LEU A 3 20.05 -9.23 -0.59
CA LEU A 3 19.14 -10.05 -1.40
C LEU A 3 18.40 -11.06 -0.50
N PRO A 4 17.07 -11.16 -0.61
CA PRO A 4 16.29 -12.12 0.15
C PRO A 4 16.42 -13.51 -0.47
N VAL A 5 16.16 -14.53 0.36
CA VAL A 5 16.23 -15.98 0.11
C VAL A 5 15.55 -16.47 -1.19
N ASP A 6 14.72 -15.65 -1.84
CA ASP A 6 14.12 -15.95 -3.16
C ASP A 6 15.04 -15.70 -4.37
N SER A 7 16.03 -14.80 -4.26
CA SER A 7 16.94 -14.49 -5.38
C SER A 7 17.84 -15.66 -5.75
N ASP A 8 18.26 -16.47 -4.78
CA ASP A 8 19.09 -17.65 -4.99
C ASP A 8 18.32 -18.74 -5.76
N ALA A 9 17.04 -18.93 -5.44
CA ALA A 9 16.18 -19.88 -6.13
C ALA A 9 15.92 -19.45 -7.59
N ALA A 10 15.68 -18.15 -7.82
CA ALA A 10 15.52 -17.60 -9.17
C ALA A 10 16.79 -17.76 -10.01
N LEU A 11 17.97 -17.48 -9.43
CA LEU A 11 19.27 -17.65 -10.09
C LEU A 11 19.57 -19.12 -10.39
N ALA A 12 19.31 -20.03 -9.45
CA ALA A 12 19.43 -21.47 -9.68
C ALA A 12 18.49 -21.95 -10.81
N GLY A 13 17.27 -21.42 -10.85
CA GLY A 13 16.32 -21.68 -11.93
C GLY A 13 16.81 -21.17 -13.28
N LEU A 14 17.38 -19.96 -13.33
CA LEU A 14 17.98 -19.39 -14.53
C LEU A 14 19.17 -20.23 -15.03
N ILE A 15 20.09 -20.62 -14.16
CA ILE A 15 21.25 -21.47 -14.52
C ILE A 15 20.76 -22.80 -15.11
N THR A 16 19.75 -23.41 -14.49
CA THR A 16 19.16 -24.65 -14.97
C THR A 16 18.44 -24.47 -16.32
N LEU A 17 17.75 -23.34 -16.53
CA LEU A 17 17.12 -23.00 -17.81
C LEU A 17 18.16 -22.86 -18.93
N LEU A 18 19.28 -22.18 -18.66
CA LEU A 18 20.39 -22.01 -19.59
C LEU A 18 21.07 -23.35 -19.90
N ALA A 19 21.29 -24.20 -18.89
CA ALA A 19 21.83 -25.54 -19.08
C ALA A 19 20.93 -26.41 -19.97
N GLY A 20 19.60 -26.28 -19.84
CA GLY A 20 18.63 -26.92 -20.73
C GLY A 20 18.71 -26.48 -22.20
N GLN A 21 19.40 -25.36 -22.48
CA GLN A 21 19.69 -24.87 -23.84
C GLN A 21 21.15 -25.13 -24.26
N GLY A 22 21.89 -25.96 -23.52
CA GLY A 22 23.30 -26.25 -23.81
C GLY A 22 24.27 -25.14 -23.41
N ILE A 23 23.82 -24.13 -22.65
CA ILE A 23 24.67 -23.05 -22.14
C ILE A 23 25.16 -23.41 -20.75
N VAL A 24 26.48 -23.46 -20.56
CA VAL A 24 27.06 -23.59 -19.23
C VAL A 24 27.11 -22.21 -18.60
N ALA A 25 26.40 -22.03 -17.48
CA ALA A 25 26.34 -20.76 -16.75
C ALA A 25 26.84 -20.95 -15.32
N ALA A 26 27.67 -20.02 -14.84
CA ALA A 26 28.16 -19.97 -13.47
C ALA A 26 28.15 -18.54 -12.95
N LEU A 27 27.95 -18.36 -11.64
CA LEU A 27 28.17 -17.07 -10.99
C LEU A 27 29.66 -16.70 -11.11
N SER A 28 29.94 -15.47 -11.55
CA SER A 28 31.31 -14.96 -11.60
C SER A 28 31.81 -14.66 -10.19
N ASP A 29 33.11 -14.82 -9.95
CA ASP A 29 33.72 -14.39 -8.70
C ASP A 29 33.52 -12.88 -8.50
N PRO A 30 33.26 -12.41 -7.27
CA PRO A 30 33.01 -11.00 -6.98
C PRO A 30 34.19 -10.08 -7.33
N GLU A 31 35.40 -10.63 -7.47
CA GLU A 31 36.61 -9.91 -7.90
C GLU A 31 36.75 -9.81 -9.43
N THR A 32 35.89 -10.49 -10.19
CA THR A 32 35.87 -10.40 -11.66
C THR A 32 35.35 -9.01 -12.05
N PRO A 33 36.11 -8.20 -12.80
CA PRO A 33 35.65 -6.86 -13.18
C PRO A 33 34.40 -6.99 -14.06
N ALA A 34 33.26 -6.54 -13.51
CA ALA A 34 32.04 -6.43 -14.29
C ALA A 34 32.26 -5.46 -15.46
N PRO A 35 31.57 -5.65 -16.61
CA PRO A 35 31.61 -4.69 -17.71
C PRO A 35 31.32 -3.28 -17.17
N ALA A 36 32.08 -2.27 -17.63
CA ALA A 36 32.13 -0.91 -17.09
C ALA A 36 30.80 -0.10 -17.10
N ALA A 37 29.65 -0.74 -17.34
CA ALA A 37 28.32 -0.15 -17.37
C ALA A 37 27.24 -1.05 -16.73
N SER A 38 27.56 -1.81 -15.67
CA SER A 38 26.59 -2.64 -14.93
C SER A 38 26.23 -2.11 -13.53
N ALA A 39 26.13 -0.79 -13.34
CA ALA A 39 25.87 -0.18 -12.03
C ALA A 39 24.57 -0.62 -11.32
N ALA A 40 23.66 -1.30 -12.04
CA ALA A 40 22.39 -1.80 -11.52
C ALA A 40 22.27 -3.33 -11.46
N ALA A 41 23.34 -4.07 -11.81
CA ALA A 41 23.32 -5.52 -11.76
C ALA A 41 23.51 -6.04 -10.33
N ASP A 42 22.71 -7.04 -9.95
CA ASP A 42 22.79 -7.66 -8.64
C ASP A 42 23.87 -8.75 -8.61
N VAL A 43 24.04 -9.47 -9.73
CA VAL A 43 25.07 -10.49 -9.93
C VAL A 43 25.58 -10.48 -11.37
N THR A 44 26.71 -11.14 -11.62
CA THR A 44 27.21 -11.39 -12.98
C THR A 44 27.32 -12.89 -13.21
N LEU A 45 26.84 -13.35 -14.37
CA LEU A 45 27.02 -14.73 -14.83
C LEU A 45 28.13 -14.78 -15.88
N THR A 46 28.99 -15.80 -15.77
CA THR A 46 29.86 -16.25 -16.85
C THR A 46 29.11 -17.31 -17.64
N LEU A 47 28.88 -17.05 -18.93
CA LEU A 47 28.27 -17.99 -19.86
C LEU A 47 29.34 -18.56 -20.79
N ALA A 48 29.40 -19.88 -20.91
CA ALA A 48 30.20 -20.59 -21.90
C ALA A 48 29.27 -21.19 -22.97
N VAL A 49 29.44 -20.74 -24.21
CA VAL A 49 28.68 -21.18 -25.39
C VAL A 49 29.66 -21.39 -26.54
N ASP A 50 29.69 -22.60 -27.10
CA ASP A 50 30.54 -22.95 -28.26
C ASP A 50 32.01 -22.50 -28.15
N GLY A 51 32.60 -22.63 -26.96
CA GLY A 51 33.99 -22.24 -26.68
C GLY A 51 34.21 -20.72 -26.49
N SER A 52 33.16 -19.91 -26.58
CA SER A 52 33.19 -18.48 -26.25
C SER A 52 32.66 -18.22 -24.84
N HIS A 53 33.26 -17.23 -24.16
CA HIS A 53 32.84 -16.80 -22.82
C HIS A 53 32.21 -15.41 -22.87
N HIS A 54 31.04 -15.27 -22.26
CA HIS A 54 30.34 -14.00 -22.12
C HIS A 54 30.11 -13.67 -20.65
N LEU A 55 30.38 -12.41 -20.27
CA LEU A 55 29.94 -11.88 -18.99
C LEU A 55 28.57 -11.24 -19.16
N LEU A 56 27.59 -11.73 -18.40
CA LEU A 56 26.22 -11.25 -18.43
C LEU A 56 25.82 -10.74 -17.05
N PRO A 57 25.82 -9.41 -16.86
CA PRO A 57 25.18 -8.80 -15.71
C PRO A 57 23.71 -9.19 -15.63
N VAL A 58 23.27 -9.63 -14.46
CA VAL A 58 21.89 -10.01 -14.17
C VAL A 58 21.32 -9.07 -13.12
N GLU A 59 20.21 -8.44 -13.46
CA GLU A 59 19.42 -7.65 -12.53
C GLU A 59 18.17 -8.45 -12.16
N VAL A 60 18.04 -8.77 -10.88
CA VAL A 60 16.96 -9.57 -10.33
C VAL A 60 15.92 -8.63 -9.73
N LYS A 61 14.69 -8.69 -10.23
CA LYS A 61 13.57 -7.95 -9.68
C LYS A 61 12.48 -8.89 -9.21
N ARG A 62 11.94 -8.62 -8.03
CA ARG A 62 10.79 -9.35 -7.49
C ARG A 62 9.52 -9.14 -8.29
N ARG A 63 9.35 -7.96 -8.86
CA ARG A 63 8.19 -7.61 -9.68
C ARG A 63 8.50 -6.49 -10.64
N TRP A 64 7.55 -6.29 -11.56
CA TRP A 64 7.56 -5.14 -12.45
C TRP A 64 7.10 -3.87 -11.72
N SER A 65 7.81 -2.75 -11.87
CA SER A 65 7.46 -1.46 -11.28
C SER A 65 7.47 -0.33 -12.32
N LYS A 66 6.83 0.80 -12.01
CA LYS A 66 6.86 1.99 -12.88
C LYS A 66 8.27 2.58 -13.03
N ASP A 67 9.06 2.55 -11.96
CA ASP A 67 10.46 3.01 -12.02
C ASP A 67 11.29 2.08 -12.92
N LEU A 68 11.01 0.77 -12.87
CA LEU A 68 11.63 -0.19 -13.78
C LEU A 68 11.22 0.11 -15.23
N ASP A 69 9.94 0.40 -15.50
CA ASP A 69 9.48 0.84 -16.84
C ASP A 69 10.26 2.05 -17.34
N LEU A 70 10.27 3.14 -16.56
CA LEU A 70 10.94 4.40 -16.94
C LEU A 70 12.43 4.20 -17.22
N ARG A 71 13.10 3.41 -16.36
CA ARG A 71 14.52 3.13 -16.52
C ARG A 71 14.80 2.22 -17.72
N LEU A 72 13.98 1.18 -17.94
CA LEU A 72 14.12 0.29 -19.08
C LEU A 72 13.80 1.00 -20.40
N ASP A 73 12.91 1.98 -20.41
CA ASP A 73 12.68 2.87 -21.56
C ASP A 73 13.93 3.69 -21.87
N GLN A 74 14.53 4.34 -20.87
CA GLN A 74 15.79 5.07 -21.04
C GLN A 74 16.91 4.16 -21.54
N LEU A 75 17.03 2.96 -20.98
CA LEU A 75 17.98 1.94 -21.42
C LEU A 75 17.70 1.49 -22.86
N GLY A 76 16.43 1.37 -23.24
CA GLY A 76 15.94 1.10 -24.59
C GLY A 76 16.48 2.09 -25.63
N MET A 77 16.66 3.34 -25.26
CA MET A 77 17.11 4.43 -26.14
C MET A 77 18.63 4.56 -26.26
N THR A 78 19.40 3.95 -25.34
CA THR A 78 20.87 4.04 -25.36
C THR A 78 21.50 3.18 -26.46
N ARG A 79 22.32 3.81 -27.33
CA ARG A 79 23.10 3.12 -28.36
C ARG A 79 24.33 2.44 -27.75
N ASN A 80 24.66 1.25 -28.28
CA ASN A 80 25.86 0.50 -27.90
C ASN A 80 25.98 0.18 -26.40
N ARG A 81 24.84 -0.13 -25.76
CA ARG A 81 24.77 -0.49 -24.35
C ARG A 81 25.37 -1.88 -24.09
N PRO A 82 25.94 -2.13 -22.89
CA PRO A 82 26.32 -3.48 -22.50
C PRO A 82 25.10 -4.40 -22.41
N PRO A 83 25.27 -5.72 -22.60
CA PRO A 83 24.20 -6.67 -22.38
C PRO A 83 23.81 -6.70 -20.89
N LEU A 84 22.51 -6.72 -20.62
CA LEU A 84 21.91 -6.88 -19.29
C LEU A 84 20.82 -7.93 -19.40
N LEU A 85 20.71 -8.83 -18.42
CA LEU A 85 19.61 -9.77 -18.28
C LEU A 85 18.72 -9.35 -17.11
N LEU A 86 17.44 -9.12 -17.40
CA LEU A 86 16.42 -8.87 -16.39
C LEU A 86 15.76 -10.19 -15.97
N LEU A 87 15.88 -10.57 -14.69
CA LEU A 87 15.27 -11.77 -14.13
C LEU A 87 14.07 -11.38 -13.24
N LEU A 88 12.88 -11.85 -13.58
CA LEU A 88 11.65 -11.68 -12.77
C LEU A 88 10.99 -13.03 -12.49
N PRO A 89 10.14 -13.15 -11.46
CA PRO A 89 9.34 -14.36 -11.27
C PRO A 89 8.44 -14.67 -12.48
N ARG A 90 7.82 -13.64 -13.07
CA ARG A 90 6.96 -13.78 -14.24
C ARG A 90 6.91 -12.49 -15.06
N ILE A 91 6.98 -12.61 -16.38
CA ILE A 91 6.85 -11.47 -17.30
C ILE A 91 5.66 -11.70 -18.23
N GLU A 92 4.72 -10.76 -18.23
CA GLU A 92 3.55 -10.81 -19.11
C GLU A 92 3.94 -10.78 -20.59
N ALA A 93 3.11 -11.38 -21.46
CA ALA A 93 3.40 -11.47 -22.89
C ALA A 93 3.60 -10.09 -23.55
N SER A 94 2.81 -9.09 -23.18
CA SER A 94 2.93 -7.70 -23.64
C SER A 94 4.28 -7.10 -23.28
N ARG A 95 4.72 -7.27 -22.03
CA ARG A 95 6.03 -6.79 -21.54
C ARG A 95 7.20 -7.54 -22.18
N ARG A 96 7.06 -8.86 -22.43
CA ARG A 96 8.06 -9.64 -23.18
C ARG A 96 8.22 -9.12 -24.60
N ALA A 97 7.12 -8.84 -25.31
CA ALA A 97 7.17 -8.21 -26.63
C ALA A 97 7.87 -6.85 -26.58
N TRP A 98 7.49 -6.01 -25.63
CA TRP A 98 8.07 -4.68 -25.41
C TRP A 98 9.59 -4.72 -25.12
N LEU A 99 10.05 -5.67 -24.32
CA LEU A 99 11.48 -5.90 -24.04
C LEU A 99 12.23 -6.36 -25.29
N ARG A 100 11.63 -7.26 -26.09
CA ARG A 100 12.22 -7.77 -27.35
C ARG A 100 12.40 -6.66 -28.37
N GLU A 101 11.41 -5.80 -28.55
CA GLU A 101 11.48 -4.65 -29.46
C GLU A 101 12.63 -3.71 -29.11
N ARG A 102 12.92 -3.57 -27.81
CA ARG A 102 14.02 -2.75 -27.28
C ARG A 102 15.34 -3.50 -27.20
N GLY A 103 15.40 -4.79 -27.57
CA GLY A 103 16.58 -5.64 -27.52
C GLY A 103 17.09 -5.93 -26.09
N ILE A 104 16.23 -5.86 -25.08
CA ILE A 104 16.59 -6.09 -23.67
C ILE A 104 16.45 -7.59 -23.37
N ASN A 105 17.51 -8.21 -22.84
CA ASN A 105 17.46 -9.62 -22.48
C ASN A 105 16.63 -9.81 -21.21
N TYR A 106 15.86 -10.89 -21.14
CA TYR A 106 15.07 -11.22 -19.96
C TYR A 106 14.97 -12.72 -19.74
N ALA A 107 14.69 -13.10 -18.50
CA ALA A 107 14.29 -14.45 -18.13
C ALA A 107 13.19 -14.40 -17.06
N ASP A 108 12.35 -15.42 -16.99
CA ASP A 108 11.43 -15.61 -15.88
C ASP A 108 11.27 -17.05 -15.40
N MET A 109 10.65 -17.23 -14.24
CA MET A 109 10.46 -18.56 -13.64
C MET A 109 9.39 -19.40 -14.33
N THR A 110 8.75 -18.90 -15.40
CA THR A 110 7.89 -19.68 -16.29
C THR A 110 8.68 -20.34 -17.43
N GLY A 111 9.99 -20.10 -17.47
CA GLY A 111 10.88 -20.57 -18.51
C GLY A 111 10.91 -19.68 -19.75
N ALA A 112 10.36 -18.46 -19.68
CA ALA A 112 10.55 -17.50 -20.75
C ALA A 112 11.99 -16.97 -20.70
N LEU A 113 12.65 -16.90 -21.86
CA LEU A 113 14.04 -16.44 -21.98
C LEU A 113 14.22 -15.73 -23.31
N SER A 114 14.72 -14.50 -23.29
CA SER A 114 15.29 -13.86 -24.46
C SER A 114 16.73 -13.49 -24.17
N LEU A 115 17.64 -14.05 -24.94
CA LEU A 115 19.07 -13.81 -24.82
C LEU A 115 19.64 -13.46 -26.20
N ARG A 116 20.25 -12.28 -26.31
CA ARG A 116 20.93 -11.76 -27.49
C ARG A 116 22.31 -11.26 -27.07
N LEU A 117 23.33 -12.05 -27.39
CA LEU A 117 24.74 -11.73 -27.22
C LEU A 117 25.47 -11.94 -28.56
N PRO A 118 26.69 -11.43 -28.74
CA PRO A 118 27.49 -11.76 -29.92
C PRO A 118 27.60 -13.28 -30.09
N GLY A 119 27.09 -13.83 -31.19
CA GLY A 119 27.11 -15.28 -31.47
C GLY A 119 26.06 -16.12 -30.73
N VAL A 120 25.26 -15.55 -29.82
CA VAL A 120 24.25 -16.29 -29.04
C VAL A 120 22.88 -15.64 -29.22
N ARG A 121 21.90 -16.42 -29.70
CA ARG A 121 20.50 -15.99 -29.77
C ARG A 121 19.55 -17.09 -29.29
N ILE A 122 18.84 -16.82 -28.20
CA ILE A 122 17.82 -17.71 -27.64
C ILE A 122 16.54 -16.92 -27.45
N GLU A 123 15.42 -17.51 -27.88
CA GLU A 123 14.07 -16.98 -27.65
C GLU A 123 13.15 -18.14 -27.25
N LEU A 124 12.74 -18.16 -25.99
CA LEU A 124 11.80 -19.11 -25.39
C LEU A 124 10.59 -18.32 -24.87
N ASP A 125 9.38 -18.69 -25.29
CA ASP A 125 8.14 -18.02 -24.90
C ASP A 125 7.48 -18.58 -23.63
N GLY A 126 8.24 -19.30 -22.79
CA GLY A 126 7.73 -19.94 -21.58
C GLY A 126 6.85 -21.15 -21.88
N ALA A 127 6.93 -22.17 -21.02
CA ALA A 127 6.23 -23.45 -21.16
C ALA A 127 6.19 -24.09 -22.57
N SER A 128 7.36 -24.52 -23.08
CA SER A 128 7.47 -25.72 -23.94
C SER A 128 8.38 -26.82 -23.36
N THR A 129 8.82 -26.70 -22.11
CA THR A 129 9.47 -27.78 -21.37
C THR A 129 8.53 -28.27 -20.28
N ARG A 130 7.85 -29.39 -20.55
CA ARG A 130 7.13 -30.19 -19.55
C ARG A 130 8.14 -30.74 -18.55
N GLN A 131 8.60 -29.91 -17.63
CA GLN A 131 9.35 -30.32 -16.43
C GLN A 131 9.49 -29.20 -15.39
N TRP A 132 9.01 -27.97 -15.65
CA TRP A 132 8.98 -26.92 -14.63
C TRP A 132 7.68 -26.94 -13.82
N GLY A 133 7.55 -27.99 -13.01
CA GLY A 133 6.43 -28.21 -12.12
C GLY A 133 6.93 -28.57 -10.72
N ALA A 134 7.52 -27.60 -10.02
CA ALA A 134 7.70 -27.65 -8.57
C ALA A 134 7.85 -26.22 -8.07
N SER A 135 6.83 -25.74 -7.35
CA SER A 135 6.87 -24.52 -6.54
C SER A 135 7.22 -23.24 -7.30
N ILE A 136 6.37 -22.80 -8.25
CA ILE A 136 6.28 -21.36 -8.51
C ILE A 136 5.72 -20.77 -7.20
N PRO A 137 6.45 -19.91 -6.46
CA PRO A 137 5.85 -19.19 -5.36
C PRO A 137 4.69 -18.41 -5.96
N VAL A 138 3.45 -18.77 -5.61
CA VAL A 138 2.31 -17.92 -5.90
C VAL A 138 2.61 -16.64 -5.13
N GLU A 139 3.01 -15.59 -5.84
CA GLU A 139 3.34 -14.30 -5.25
C GLU A 139 2.20 -13.90 -4.30
N ARG A 140 2.53 -13.77 -3.02
CA ARG A 140 1.62 -13.18 -2.05
C ARG A 140 1.64 -11.68 -2.30
N HIS A 141 0.77 -11.19 -3.18
CA HIS A 141 0.55 -9.76 -3.31
C HIS A 141 -0.05 -9.23 -2.01
N VAL A 142 0.78 -8.58 -1.18
CA VAL A 142 0.32 -7.89 0.00
C VAL A 142 -0.41 -6.63 -0.46
N ASN A 143 -1.69 -6.51 -0.12
CA ASN A 143 -2.38 -5.23 -0.25
C ASN A 143 -2.11 -4.42 1.04
N PRO A 144 -1.28 -3.35 0.99
CA PRO A 144 -0.93 -2.59 2.19
C PRO A 144 -2.14 -1.85 2.79
N PHE A 145 -3.24 -1.72 2.05
CA PHE A 145 -4.48 -1.07 2.49
C PHE A 145 -5.51 -2.06 3.08
N ALA A 146 -5.22 -3.36 3.09
CA ALA A 146 -6.08 -4.35 3.72
C ALA A 146 -6.13 -4.16 5.25
N LYS A 147 -7.22 -4.57 5.92
CA LYS A 147 -7.46 -4.29 7.36
C LYS A 147 -6.21 -4.47 8.24
N LYS A 148 -5.60 -5.65 8.20
CA LYS A 148 -4.41 -5.99 9.01
C LYS A 148 -3.12 -5.32 8.51
N ALA A 149 -2.89 -5.32 7.20
CA ALA A 149 -1.69 -4.70 6.61
C ALA A 149 -1.64 -3.19 6.85
N SER A 150 -2.80 -2.53 6.83
CA SER A 150 -2.92 -1.08 7.00
C SER A 150 -2.37 -0.58 8.33
N LEU A 151 -2.26 -1.44 9.36
CA LEU A 151 -1.67 -1.07 10.65
C LEU A 151 -0.22 -0.55 10.51
N VAL A 152 0.56 -1.13 9.59
CA VAL A 152 1.94 -0.70 9.33
C VAL A 152 1.96 0.71 8.75
N LEU A 153 1.19 0.95 7.69
CA LEU A 153 1.11 2.28 7.08
C LEU A 153 0.50 3.31 8.05
N ARG A 154 -0.53 2.94 8.84
CA ARG A 154 -1.08 3.81 9.89
C ARG A 154 0.01 4.24 10.87
N ARG A 155 0.90 3.32 11.28
CA ARG A 155 1.98 3.67 12.22
C ARG A 155 2.89 4.76 11.67
N PHE A 156 3.25 4.68 10.39
CA PHE A 156 4.00 5.73 9.72
C PHE A 156 3.27 7.09 9.71
N PHE A 157 1.96 7.11 9.48
CA PHE A 157 1.17 8.35 9.53
C PHE A 157 0.97 8.90 10.96
N GLU A 158 0.93 8.04 11.98
CA GLU A 158 0.77 8.46 13.39
C GLU A 158 2.06 9.02 13.97
N THR A 159 3.22 8.53 13.52
CA THR A 159 4.53 8.99 13.97
C THR A 159 5.44 9.33 12.78
N PRO A 160 5.10 10.36 11.97
CA PRO A 160 5.76 10.66 10.70
C PRO A 160 7.22 11.13 10.86
N HIS A 161 7.56 11.67 12.03
CA HIS A 161 8.90 12.17 12.34
C HIS A 161 9.76 11.19 13.16
N VAL A 162 9.24 9.99 13.41
CA VAL A 162 9.97 8.96 14.18
C VAL A 162 10.37 7.85 13.22
N PRO A 163 11.68 7.63 13.02
CA PRO A 163 12.15 6.50 12.24
C PRO A 163 11.62 5.18 12.79
N GLN A 164 11.24 4.28 11.90
CA GLN A 164 10.67 2.98 12.25
C GLN A 164 11.62 1.86 11.87
N SER A 165 11.65 0.80 12.68
CA SER A 165 12.19 -0.49 12.30
C SER A 165 11.07 -1.50 12.10
N VAL A 166 11.32 -2.55 11.32
CA VAL A 166 10.34 -3.64 11.15
C VAL A 166 10.00 -4.31 12.49
N THR A 167 10.98 -4.42 13.40
CA THR A 167 10.76 -4.94 14.76
C THR A 167 9.87 -4.01 15.58
N ALA A 168 10.08 -2.69 15.51
CA ALA A 168 9.22 -1.72 16.19
C ALA A 168 7.79 -1.74 15.62
N LEU A 169 7.66 -1.79 14.28
CA LEU A 169 6.36 -1.90 13.60
C LEU A 169 5.61 -3.15 14.05
N ALA A 170 6.26 -4.31 14.07
CA ALA A 170 5.66 -5.57 14.51
C ALA A 170 5.16 -5.49 15.96
N ARG A 171 6.01 -4.98 16.87
CA ARG A 171 5.67 -4.81 18.29
C ARG A 171 4.50 -3.84 18.48
N ASP A 172 4.59 -2.65 17.89
CA ASP A 172 3.65 -1.56 18.14
C ASP A 172 2.27 -1.81 17.49
N THR A 173 2.24 -2.57 16.39
CA THR A 173 0.99 -2.95 15.71
C THR A 173 0.43 -4.31 16.16
N GLY A 174 1.21 -5.11 16.88
CA GLY A 174 0.84 -6.46 17.32
C GLY A 174 0.75 -7.48 16.19
N ILE A 175 1.33 -7.21 15.01
CA ILE A 175 1.38 -8.18 13.90
C ILE A 175 2.68 -8.99 13.95
N ALA A 176 2.66 -10.18 13.34
CA ALA A 176 3.86 -11.01 13.24
C ALA A 176 4.98 -10.29 12.47
N ILE A 177 6.24 -10.44 12.91
CA ILE A 177 7.39 -9.73 12.34
C ILE A 177 7.57 -10.00 10.84
N GLY A 178 7.36 -11.24 10.38
CA GLY A 178 7.39 -11.57 8.95
C GLY A 178 6.31 -10.83 8.15
N TRP A 179 5.11 -10.67 8.72
CA TRP A 179 4.06 -9.88 8.06
C TRP A 179 4.36 -8.38 8.08
N ALA A 180 4.98 -7.86 9.15
CA ALA A 180 5.46 -6.48 9.17
C ALA A 180 6.55 -6.25 8.11
N TRP A 181 7.44 -7.22 7.91
CA TRP A 181 8.44 -7.20 6.84
C TRP A 181 7.77 -7.16 5.46
N ASP A 182 6.92 -8.14 5.14
CA ASP A 182 6.25 -8.24 3.84
C ASP A 182 5.47 -6.95 3.49
N VAL A 183 4.77 -6.37 4.47
CA VAL A 183 4.04 -5.11 4.28
C VAL A 183 5.00 -3.93 4.11
N SER A 184 6.08 -3.85 4.89
CA SER A 184 7.06 -2.76 4.78
C SER A 184 7.78 -2.79 3.43
N GLU A 185 8.12 -3.97 2.95
CA GLU A 185 8.71 -4.17 1.63
C GLU A 185 7.73 -3.74 0.52
N GLU A 186 6.46 -4.13 0.62
CA GLU A 186 5.42 -3.69 -0.32
C GLU A 186 5.26 -2.15 -0.33
N LEU A 187 5.32 -1.50 0.84
CA LEU A 187 5.27 -0.04 0.96
C LEU A 187 6.52 0.62 0.34
N PHE A 188 7.70 0.04 0.56
CA PHE A 188 8.97 0.53 0.02
C PHE A 188 8.99 0.41 -1.51
N GLU A 189 8.59 -0.74 -2.05
CA GLU A 189 8.53 -0.98 -3.49
C GLU A 189 7.49 -0.10 -4.20
N ARG A 190 6.47 0.40 -3.48
CA ARG A 190 5.51 1.41 -3.99
C ARG A 190 6.02 2.85 -3.86
N GLY A 191 7.19 3.05 -3.25
CA GLY A 191 7.78 4.37 -2.98
C GLY A 191 7.09 5.13 -1.84
N TYR A 192 6.18 4.50 -1.08
CA TYR A 192 5.48 5.19 0.01
C TYR A 192 6.38 5.43 1.22
N ILE A 193 7.34 4.52 1.43
CA ILE A 193 8.37 4.64 2.46
C ILE A 193 9.76 4.51 1.85
N ALA A 194 10.77 5.07 2.52
CA ALA A 194 12.17 4.94 2.18
C ALA A 194 13.01 4.67 3.44
N GLY A 195 14.32 4.50 3.25
CA GLY A 195 15.27 4.24 4.32
C GLY A 195 15.73 2.78 4.39
N THR A 196 16.51 2.45 5.41
CA THR A 196 17.09 1.11 5.58
C THR A 196 17.19 0.72 7.06
N GLY A 197 17.03 -0.57 7.35
CA GLY A 197 17.21 -1.10 8.70
C GLY A 197 16.22 -0.49 9.69
N ASP A 198 16.75 0.26 10.66
CA ASP A 198 15.96 0.90 11.72
C ASP A 198 15.55 2.35 11.39
N ASP A 199 15.77 2.80 10.14
CA ASP A 199 15.50 4.17 9.69
C ASP A 199 14.42 4.25 8.59
N LEU A 200 13.36 3.44 8.68
CA LEU A 200 12.24 3.52 7.73
C LEU A 200 11.38 4.75 8.03
N HIS A 201 10.98 5.49 6.99
CA HIS A 201 10.16 6.69 7.10
C HIS A 201 9.27 6.92 5.87
N LEU A 202 8.22 7.73 5.99
CA LEU A 202 7.37 8.11 4.85
C LEU A 202 8.18 8.91 3.82
N ALA A 203 8.06 8.53 2.55
CA ALA A 203 8.77 9.15 1.44
C ALA A 203 7.81 9.89 0.48
N ASP A 204 6.78 9.21 -0.05
CA ASP A 204 5.76 9.82 -0.91
C ASP A 204 4.37 9.75 -0.24
N VAL A 205 4.16 10.67 0.70
CA VAL A 205 2.91 10.80 1.47
C VAL A 205 1.71 11.01 0.54
N ALA A 206 1.85 11.84 -0.50
CA ALA A 206 0.77 12.13 -1.42
C ALA A 206 0.35 10.87 -2.20
N SER A 207 1.28 10.09 -2.74
CA SER A 207 0.93 8.81 -3.40
C SER A 207 0.26 7.85 -2.41
N ALA A 208 0.77 7.74 -1.19
CA ALA A 208 0.19 6.89 -0.17
C ALA A 208 -1.27 7.28 0.14
N LEU A 209 -1.56 8.57 0.33
CA LEU A 209 -2.91 9.08 0.58
C LEU A 209 -3.84 8.82 -0.61
N VAL A 210 -3.42 9.19 -1.84
CA VAL A 210 -4.21 9.01 -3.07
C VAL A 210 -4.59 7.54 -3.28
N GLN A 211 -3.61 6.65 -3.16
CA GLN A 211 -3.82 5.23 -3.42
C GLN A 211 -4.63 4.56 -2.32
N TRP A 212 -4.48 5.00 -1.07
CA TRP A 212 -5.27 4.49 0.03
C TRP A 212 -6.73 4.95 -0.05
N SER A 213 -6.97 6.23 -0.35
CA SER A 213 -8.33 6.74 -0.54
C SER A 213 -9.01 6.02 -1.71
N ALA A 214 -8.31 5.76 -2.81
CA ALA A 214 -8.86 4.99 -3.94
C ALA A 214 -9.20 3.53 -3.57
N ALA A 215 -8.43 2.90 -2.67
CA ALA A 215 -8.65 1.51 -2.23
C ALA A 215 -9.76 1.37 -1.16
N TYR A 216 -10.22 2.47 -0.59
CA TYR A 216 -11.13 2.50 0.54
C TYR A 216 -12.41 3.30 0.24
N THR A 217 -13.52 2.89 0.86
CA THR A 217 -14.73 3.70 0.88
C THR A 217 -15.48 3.44 2.17
N TRP A 218 -16.03 4.51 2.77
CA TRP A 218 -16.86 4.44 3.98
C TRP A 218 -18.03 3.46 3.83
N LYS A 219 -18.50 3.20 2.60
CA LYS A 219 -19.58 2.25 2.29
C LYS A 219 -19.25 0.80 2.66
N LYS A 220 -17.96 0.47 2.88
CA LYS A 220 -17.54 -0.85 3.39
C LYS A 220 -17.92 -1.08 4.87
N SER A 221 -18.22 -0.01 5.61
CA SER A 221 -18.62 -0.06 7.01
C SER A 221 -20.11 -0.38 7.12
N ARG A 222 -20.49 -1.29 8.04
CA ARG A 222 -21.90 -1.64 8.25
C ARG A 222 -22.60 -0.48 8.93
N ARG A 223 -23.65 0.06 8.31
CA ARG A 223 -24.37 1.24 8.80
C ARG A 223 -25.75 0.88 9.34
N ARG A 224 -26.10 1.46 10.48
CA ARG A 224 -27.46 1.52 11.03
C ARG A 224 -27.84 2.97 11.29
N THR A 225 -29.11 3.29 11.07
CA THR A 225 -29.63 4.65 11.19
C THR A 225 -30.72 4.68 12.25
N PHE A 226 -30.66 5.68 13.11
CA PHE A 226 -31.59 5.89 14.21
C PHE A 226 -32.15 7.30 14.15
N ILE A 227 -33.40 7.47 14.57
CA ILE A 227 -33.96 8.78 14.90
C ILE A 227 -33.71 9.03 16.37
N VAL A 228 -33.32 10.26 16.70
CA VAL A 228 -33.23 10.73 18.08
C VAL A 228 -34.10 11.97 18.29
N PRO A 229 -34.61 12.21 19.50
CA PRO A 229 -35.44 13.38 19.80
C PRO A 229 -34.60 14.62 20.18
N PHE A 230 -33.41 14.79 19.58
CA PHE A 230 -32.44 15.80 19.97
C PHE A 230 -31.90 16.54 18.76
N THR A 231 -31.67 17.85 18.93
CA THR A 231 -30.82 18.61 17.99
C THR A 231 -29.42 18.00 17.96
N GLN A 232 -28.64 18.27 16.89
CA GLN A 232 -27.28 17.74 16.78
C GLN A 232 -26.41 18.09 17.99
N ARG A 233 -26.44 19.36 18.44
CA ARG A 233 -25.64 19.82 19.58
C ARG A 233 -26.05 19.13 20.89
N GLU A 234 -27.34 18.91 21.09
CA GLU A 234 -27.84 18.18 22.26
C GLU A 234 -27.47 16.69 22.20
N LEU A 235 -27.55 16.07 21.02
CA LEU A 235 -27.13 14.70 20.81
C LEU A 235 -25.65 14.53 21.10
N GLU A 236 -24.79 15.38 20.53
CA GLU A 236 -23.34 15.37 20.77
C GLU A 236 -23.02 15.50 22.26
N ARG A 237 -23.65 16.47 22.97
CA ARG A 237 -23.49 16.60 24.42
C ARG A 237 -23.88 15.32 25.16
N ARG A 238 -25.02 14.71 24.81
CA ARG A 238 -25.46 13.46 25.43
C ARG A 238 -24.54 12.29 25.13
N LEU A 239 -24.04 12.16 23.90
CA LEU A 239 -23.04 11.14 23.53
C LEU A 239 -21.78 11.31 24.37
N ALA A 240 -21.28 12.55 24.54
CA ALA A 240 -20.16 12.82 25.42
C ALA A 240 -20.45 12.41 26.88
N GLU A 241 -21.65 12.70 27.39
CA GLU A 241 -22.01 12.37 28.78
C GLU A 241 -22.23 10.86 29.00
N THR A 242 -22.93 10.17 28.09
CA THR A 242 -23.42 8.80 28.32
C THR A 242 -22.60 7.71 27.64
N TRP A 243 -21.95 8.00 26.50
CA TRP A 243 -21.15 6.99 25.80
C TRP A 243 -19.69 6.97 26.28
N GLN A 244 -19.19 8.02 26.92
CA GLN A 244 -17.86 7.99 27.55
C GLN A 244 -17.76 6.94 28.65
N THR A 245 -18.87 6.64 29.34
CA THR A 245 -18.89 5.64 30.42
C THR A 245 -19.05 4.21 29.91
N THR A 246 -19.22 4.02 28.59
CA THR A 246 -19.35 2.70 27.99
C THR A 246 -17.98 2.08 27.71
N ALA A 247 -17.87 0.75 27.83
CA ALA A 247 -16.65 0.02 27.44
C ALA A 247 -16.45 -0.05 25.92
N MET A 248 -17.50 0.27 25.14
CA MET A 248 -17.52 0.22 23.68
C MET A 248 -16.68 1.36 23.07
N PRO A 249 -15.67 1.05 22.24
CA PRO A 249 -15.00 2.06 21.43
C PRO A 249 -15.96 2.78 20.51
N TRP A 250 -15.97 4.12 20.59
CA TRP A 250 -16.69 4.98 19.67
C TRP A 250 -15.93 6.27 19.36
N ALA A 251 -16.26 6.90 18.24
CA ALA A 251 -15.73 8.20 17.79
C ALA A 251 -16.60 8.81 16.69
N LEU A 252 -16.68 10.14 16.63
CA LEU A 252 -17.21 10.88 15.49
C LEU A 252 -16.38 10.62 14.23
N THR A 253 -17.05 10.47 13.10
CA THR A 253 -16.47 10.27 11.76
C THR A 253 -17.30 11.04 10.71
N LEU A 254 -16.92 10.96 9.44
CA LEU A 254 -17.58 11.62 8.30
C LEU A 254 -17.75 13.13 8.57
N LEU A 255 -18.83 13.73 8.09
CA LEU A 255 -19.05 15.17 8.25
C LEU A 255 -19.17 15.61 9.73
N SER A 256 -19.65 14.75 10.63
CA SER A 256 -19.69 15.07 12.07
C SER A 256 -18.29 15.15 12.69
N GLY A 257 -17.42 14.22 12.31
CA GLY A 257 -16.01 14.28 12.67
C GLY A 257 -15.32 15.50 12.05
N ALA A 258 -15.60 15.82 10.78
CA ALA A 258 -15.04 16.99 10.10
C ALA A 258 -15.48 18.31 10.75
N GLN A 259 -16.77 18.46 11.04
CA GLN A 259 -17.29 19.65 11.71
C GLN A 259 -16.64 19.85 13.08
N CYS A 260 -16.57 18.81 13.89
CA CYS A 260 -15.89 18.86 15.19
C CYS A 260 -14.38 19.16 15.05
N ARG A 261 -13.73 18.60 14.02
CA ARG A 261 -12.27 18.67 13.85
C ARG A 261 -11.76 19.98 13.26
N ILE A 262 -12.44 20.52 12.25
CA ILE A 262 -11.99 21.67 11.45
C ILE A 262 -13.03 22.79 11.32
N GLY A 263 -14.29 22.59 11.74
CA GLY A 263 -15.33 23.64 11.74
C GLY A 263 -15.69 24.23 10.36
N HIS A 264 -15.25 23.62 9.26
CA HIS A 264 -15.35 24.18 7.91
C HIS A 264 -16.65 23.82 7.17
N VAL A 265 -17.11 22.58 7.39
CA VAL A 265 -18.32 22.05 6.77
C VAL A 265 -19.37 21.86 7.85
N MET A 266 -20.40 22.72 7.83
CA MET A 266 -21.60 22.50 8.61
C MET A 266 -22.43 21.42 7.93
N HIS A 267 -22.75 20.38 8.70
CA HIS A 267 -23.72 19.36 8.32
C HIS A 267 -24.80 19.33 9.38
N GLU A 268 -25.87 20.07 9.12
CA GLU A 268 -27.04 20.03 9.96
C GLU A 268 -27.84 18.79 9.55
N ASN A 269 -28.27 17.96 10.50
CA ASN A 269 -29.27 16.88 10.39
C ASN A 269 -28.79 15.43 10.56
N THR A 270 -27.48 15.13 10.54
CA THR A 270 -27.01 13.76 10.81
C THR A 270 -25.72 13.74 11.63
N THR A 271 -25.76 13.07 12.77
CA THR A 271 -24.56 12.75 13.54
C THR A 271 -24.07 11.37 13.15
N SER A 272 -22.84 11.26 12.67
CA SER A 272 -22.21 10.01 12.25
C SER A 272 -21.11 9.60 13.23
N VAL A 273 -21.20 8.37 13.74
CA VAL A 273 -20.22 7.80 14.66
C VAL A 273 -19.75 6.43 14.19
N TYR A 274 -18.47 6.13 14.39
CA TYR A 274 -18.03 4.76 14.53
C TYR A 274 -18.35 4.27 15.93
N ALA A 275 -18.86 3.04 16.02
CA ALA A 275 -19.02 2.31 17.26
C ALA A 275 -18.68 0.83 17.02
N LEU A 276 -17.94 0.22 17.94
CA LEU A 276 -17.53 -1.18 17.86
C LEU A 276 -17.86 -1.91 19.16
N PRO A 277 -19.12 -2.34 19.35
CA PRO A 277 -19.53 -3.04 20.57
C PRO A 277 -18.89 -4.42 20.68
N ASP A 278 -18.57 -4.86 21.90
CA ASP A 278 -18.11 -6.23 22.15
C ASP A 278 -19.32 -7.20 22.16
N SER A 279 -20.52 -6.70 22.50
CA SER A 279 -21.78 -7.44 22.43
C SER A 279 -22.94 -6.61 21.85
N PRO A 280 -23.98 -7.22 21.25
CA PRO A 280 -25.18 -6.50 20.83
C PRO A 280 -25.87 -5.71 21.96
N ALA A 281 -25.75 -6.17 23.22
CA ALA A 281 -26.32 -5.50 24.37
C ALA A 281 -25.64 -4.15 24.65
N ASP A 282 -24.32 -4.06 24.48
CA ASP A 282 -23.56 -2.82 24.73
C ASP A 282 -24.10 -1.66 23.89
N LEU A 283 -24.31 -1.94 22.59
CA LEU A 283 -24.86 -0.93 21.70
C LEU A 283 -26.33 -0.65 22.01
N THR A 284 -27.11 -1.66 22.39
CA THR A 284 -28.53 -1.47 22.77
C THR A 284 -28.63 -0.53 23.97
N THR A 285 -27.82 -0.74 25.00
CA THR A 285 -27.74 0.14 26.18
C THR A 285 -27.27 1.55 25.80
N ALA A 286 -26.25 1.67 24.96
CA ALA A 286 -25.75 2.96 24.49
C ALA A 286 -26.82 3.74 23.71
N LEU A 287 -27.54 3.09 22.80
CA LEU A 287 -28.63 3.70 22.02
C LEU A 287 -29.82 4.10 22.90
N ALA A 288 -30.18 3.28 23.89
CA ALA A 288 -31.23 3.60 24.84
C ALA A 288 -30.94 4.89 25.63
N SER A 289 -29.67 5.13 25.98
CA SER A 289 -29.26 6.36 26.70
C SER A 289 -29.48 7.67 25.92
N VAL A 290 -29.66 7.57 24.61
CA VAL A 290 -29.94 8.71 23.70
C VAL A 290 -31.30 8.58 23.02
N HIS A 291 -32.19 7.73 23.54
CA HIS A 291 -33.54 7.50 23.01
C HIS A 291 -33.56 7.21 21.50
N ALA A 292 -32.54 6.51 21.00
CA ALA A 292 -32.41 6.20 19.58
C ALA A 292 -33.40 5.10 19.18
N THR A 293 -34.19 5.36 18.14
CA THR A 293 -35.11 4.38 17.54
C THR A 293 -34.61 4.01 16.15
N GLU A 294 -34.38 2.72 15.91
CA GLU A 294 -33.86 2.23 14.62
C GLU A 294 -34.90 2.42 13.51
N VAL A 295 -34.45 2.88 12.34
CA VAL A 295 -35.30 3.05 11.16
C VAL A 295 -34.86 2.09 10.08
N GLN A 296 -35.82 1.34 9.52
CA GLN A 296 -35.60 0.53 8.33
C GLN A 296 -36.09 1.31 7.11
N GLY A 297 -35.19 1.92 6.33
CA GLY A 297 -35.56 2.69 5.14
C GLY A 297 -34.69 3.92 4.87
N PRO A 298 -35.14 4.85 4.00
CA PRO A 298 -34.40 6.07 3.70
C PRO A 298 -34.15 6.89 4.97
N VAL A 299 -32.96 7.49 5.04
CA VAL A 299 -32.50 8.26 6.20
C VAL A 299 -33.42 9.47 6.35
N PRO A 300 -34.02 9.70 7.54
CA PRO A 300 -34.79 10.90 7.81
C PRO A 300 -33.97 12.15 7.54
N GLU A 301 -34.59 13.17 6.94
CA GLU A 301 -33.91 14.42 6.56
C GLU A 301 -33.44 15.25 7.76
N THR A 302 -33.86 14.92 8.99
CA THR A 302 -33.50 15.62 10.24
C THR A 302 -33.35 14.66 11.42
N HIS A 303 -32.48 15.01 12.38
CA HIS A 303 -32.29 14.32 13.68
C HIS A 303 -31.85 12.85 13.59
N ALA A 304 -31.03 12.51 12.60
CA ALA A 304 -30.53 11.15 12.42
C ALA A 304 -29.21 10.91 13.17
N LEU A 305 -29.10 9.78 13.88
CA LEU A 305 -27.84 9.20 14.35
C LEU A 305 -27.47 8.03 13.43
N CYS A 306 -26.38 8.17 12.68
CA CYS A 306 -25.78 7.10 11.89
C CYS A 306 -24.69 6.41 12.70
N VAL A 307 -24.91 5.15 13.06
CA VAL A 307 -23.89 4.31 13.71
C VAL A 307 -23.26 3.39 12.67
N LEU A 308 -21.95 3.53 12.49
CA LEU A 308 -21.16 2.72 11.58
C LEU A 308 -20.27 1.75 12.38
N GLU A 309 -20.27 0.48 11.99
CA GLU A 309 -19.24 -0.47 12.41
C GLU A 309 -18.07 -0.36 11.42
N PRO A 310 -16.89 0.13 11.84
CA PRO A 310 -15.82 0.49 10.91
C PRO A 310 -15.29 -0.74 10.19
N TRP A 311 -15.10 -0.65 8.86
CA TRP A 311 -14.50 -1.73 8.09
C TRP A 311 -13.12 -2.12 8.64
N TYR A 312 -12.29 -1.16 9.04
CA TYR A 312 -10.99 -1.40 9.66
C TYR A 312 -11.06 -1.96 11.11
N GLY A 313 -12.25 -2.16 11.67
CA GLY A 313 -12.44 -2.61 13.04
C GLY A 313 -11.76 -1.66 14.02
N ARG A 314 -11.01 -2.22 14.98
CA ARG A 314 -10.26 -1.45 15.99
C ARG A 314 -9.26 -0.46 15.39
N ALA A 315 -8.72 -0.73 14.20
CA ALA A 315 -7.73 0.14 13.56
C ALA A 315 -8.28 1.51 13.13
N ALA A 316 -9.60 1.66 12.99
CA ALA A 316 -10.23 2.97 12.73
C ALA A 316 -10.13 3.94 13.92
N PHE A 317 -9.86 3.43 15.12
CA PHE A 317 -9.74 4.23 16.34
C PHE A 317 -8.28 4.55 16.71
N ILE A 318 -7.30 4.06 15.95
CA ILE A 318 -5.89 4.44 16.13
C ILE A 318 -5.76 5.94 15.87
N GLY A 319 -5.08 6.64 16.78
CA GLY A 319 -4.89 8.08 16.69
C GLY A 319 -6.14 8.91 16.97
N LYS A 320 -7.22 8.30 17.49
CA LYS A 320 -8.41 9.06 17.90
C LYS A 320 -8.05 10.10 18.96
N ARG A 321 -8.73 11.25 18.94
CA ARG A 321 -8.47 12.38 19.83
C ARG A 321 -9.77 12.85 20.47
N SER A 322 -9.71 13.43 21.66
CA SER A 322 -10.86 14.09 22.27
C SER A 322 -10.84 15.58 21.90
N ILE A 323 -11.96 16.07 21.36
CA ILE A 323 -12.18 17.47 21.00
C ILE A 323 -13.50 17.86 21.66
N ASP A 324 -13.49 18.84 22.56
CA ASP A 324 -14.66 19.24 23.34
C ASP A 324 -15.42 18.06 23.98
N ALA A 325 -14.65 17.15 24.60
CA ALA A 325 -15.14 15.90 25.20
C ALA A 325 -15.73 14.86 24.21
N LEU A 326 -15.72 15.13 22.91
CA LEU A 326 -16.13 14.19 21.87
C LEU A 326 -14.90 13.45 21.32
N PRO A 327 -14.88 12.11 21.33
CA PRO A 327 -13.87 11.36 20.60
C PRO A 327 -14.09 11.53 19.09
N VAL A 328 -13.05 11.90 18.35
CA VAL A 328 -13.02 12.01 16.90
C VAL A 328 -11.93 11.07 16.37
N VAL A 329 -12.17 10.40 15.25
CA VAL A 329 -11.15 9.56 14.59
C VAL A 329 -9.92 10.38 14.18
N SER A 330 -8.78 9.73 13.90
CA SER A 330 -7.56 10.43 13.48
C SER A 330 -7.76 11.20 12.18
N ASP A 331 -6.91 12.21 11.93
CA ASP A 331 -6.96 13.01 10.70
C ASP A 331 -6.83 12.12 9.44
N LEU A 332 -5.99 11.08 9.49
CA LEU A 332 -5.90 10.07 8.43
C LEU A 332 -7.21 9.33 8.22
N GLN A 333 -7.81 8.77 9.28
CA GLN A 333 -9.05 8.01 9.15
C GLN A 333 -10.20 8.92 8.67
N LEU A 334 -10.27 10.14 9.19
CA LEU A 334 -11.27 11.12 8.80
C LEU A 334 -11.13 11.50 7.33
N PHE A 335 -9.90 11.73 6.84
CA PHE A 335 -9.63 11.97 5.42
C PHE A 335 -10.13 10.81 4.55
N LEU A 336 -9.76 9.56 4.89
CA LEU A 336 -10.20 8.37 4.17
C LEU A 336 -11.73 8.24 4.14
N ASP A 337 -12.41 8.58 5.24
CA ASP A 337 -13.87 8.53 5.35
C ASP A 337 -14.56 9.59 4.48
N LEU A 338 -13.92 10.76 4.29
CA LEU A 338 -14.49 11.93 3.61
C LEU A 338 -14.29 11.95 2.08
N VAL A 339 -13.17 11.44 1.55
CA VAL A 339 -12.80 11.57 0.12
C VAL A 339 -13.91 11.11 -0.83
N HIS A 340 -14.57 10.00 -0.51
CA HIS A 340 -15.69 9.45 -1.30
C HIS A 340 -17.06 9.63 -0.62
N TYR A 341 -17.17 10.56 0.33
CA TYR A 341 -18.42 10.91 0.96
C TYR A 341 -19.20 11.95 0.14
N PRO A 342 -20.53 11.77 -0.06
CA PRO A 342 -21.33 12.69 -0.89
C PRO A 342 -21.33 14.15 -0.40
N VAL A 343 -21.89 15.02 -1.26
CA VAL A 343 -22.19 16.43 -0.96
C VAL A 343 -20.91 17.22 -0.67
N ARG A 344 -20.56 17.42 0.60
CA ARG A 344 -19.40 18.23 1.03
C ARG A 344 -18.24 17.37 1.57
N GLY A 345 -18.27 16.05 1.36
CA GLY A 345 -17.19 15.15 1.79
C GLY A 345 -15.84 15.50 1.19
N ALA A 346 -15.77 15.61 -0.14
CA ALA A 346 -14.57 16.01 -0.87
C ALA A 346 -14.03 17.39 -0.41
N GLU A 347 -14.92 18.39 -0.27
CA GLU A 347 -14.58 19.72 0.25
C GLU A 347 -13.96 19.64 1.66
N ALA A 348 -14.60 18.90 2.57
CA ALA A 348 -14.09 18.69 3.92
C ALA A 348 -12.73 17.96 3.92
N ALA A 349 -12.55 16.96 3.06
CA ALA A 349 -11.28 16.23 2.92
C ALA A 349 -10.15 17.14 2.45
N VAL A 350 -10.39 18.00 1.46
CA VAL A 350 -9.41 18.98 0.96
C VAL A 350 -9.07 20.00 2.05
N HIS A 351 -10.06 20.50 2.79
CA HIS A 351 -9.80 21.42 3.89
C HIS A 351 -8.99 20.75 5.01
N LEU A 352 -9.33 19.52 5.40
CA LEU A 352 -8.60 18.73 6.38
C LEU A 352 -7.16 18.47 5.94
N LEU A 353 -6.96 18.15 4.65
CA LEU A 353 -5.65 17.98 4.05
C LEU A 353 -4.80 19.24 4.23
N ARG A 354 -5.30 20.40 3.78
CA ARG A 354 -4.56 21.68 3.83
C ARG A 354 -4.28 22.15 5.26
N SER A 355 -5.27 22.05 6.13
CA SER A 355 -5.22 22.68 7.46
C SER A 355 -4.55 21.81 8.52
N ARG A 356 -4.56 20.48 8.36
CA ARG A 356 -4.07 19.53 9.38
C ARG A 356 -3.03 18.56 8.84
N ILE A 357 -3.37 17.77 7.82
CA ILE A 357 -2.53 16.64 7.38
C ILE A 357 -1.23 17.13 6.73
N ALA A 358 -1.32 18.11 5.83
CA ALA A 358 -0.15 18.63 5.13
C ALA A 358 0.87 19.29 6.06
N PRO A 359 0.48 20.15 7.03
CA PRO A 359 1.39 20.64 8.05
C PRO A 359 2.00 19.52 8.91
N ASP A 360 1.18 18.60 9.43
CA ASP A 360 1.63 17.53 10.32
C ASP A 360 2.60 16.56 9.62
N LEU A 361 2.46 16.38 8.30
CA LEU A 361 3.31 15.50 7.48
C LEU A 361 4.38 16.25 6.69
N SER A 362 4.54 17.56 6.91
CA SER A 362 5.49 18.41 6.17
C SER A 362 5.38 18.30 4.65
N MET A 363 4.15 18.16 4.13
CA MET A 363 3.88 18.03 2.70
C MET A 363 4.17 19.33 1.95
N THR A 364 4.72 19.22 0.74
CA THR A 364 4.93 20.39 -0.13
C THR A 364 3.62 20.86 -0.77
N ALA A 365 3.63 22.06 -1.36
CA ALA A 365 2.49 22.55 -2.13
C ALA A 365 2.15 21.62 -3.32
N ASP A 366 3.16 21.02 -3.95
CA ASP A 366 2.98 20.08 -5.05
C ASP A 366 2.35 18.76 -4.58
N ASP A 367 2.73 18.27 -3.40
CA ASP A 367 2.12 17.08 -2.78
C ASP A 367 0.64 17.32 -2.49
N VAL A 368 0.30 18.48 -1.91
CA VAL A 368 -1.09 18.86 -1.64
C VAL A 368 -1.87 18.94 -2.94
N ALA A 369 -1.35 19.61 -3.97
CA ALA A 369 -1.98 19.72 -5.28
C ALA A 369 -2.15 18.36 -6.00
N ARG A 370 -1.24 17.40 -5.79
CA ARG A 370 -1.39 16.02 -6.29
C ARG A 370 -2.55 15.30 -5.62
N VAL A 371 -2.67 15.39 -4.29
CA VAL A 371 -3.77 14.75 -3.57
C VAL A 371 -5.11 15.38 -3.94
N GLU A 372 -5.21 16.71 -4.00
CA GLU A 372 -6.44 17.41 -4.37
C GLU A 372 -6.97 17.03 -5.74
N ARG A 373 -6.08 16.91 -6.74
CA ARG A 373 -6.44 16.48 -8.10
C ARG A 373 -7.03 15.07 -8.16
N SER A 374 -6.78 14.24 -7.14
CA SER A 374 -7.34 12.87 -7.07
C SER A 374 -8.73 12.80 -6.44
N ILE A 375 -9.14 13.86 -5.72
CA ILE A 375 -10.42 13.93 -5.01
C ILE A 375 -11.54 14.48 -5.92
N GLY A 376 -11.16 15.16 -7.02
CA GLY A 376 -12.07 15.80 -7.99
C GLY A 376 -12.51 14.90 -9.13
#